data_AF-A0A8B6DMF8-F1
#
_entry.id   AF-A0A8B6DMF8-F1
#
_cell.length_a   1.000
_cell.length_b   1.000
_cell.length_c   1.000
_cell.angle_alpha   90.00
_cell.angle_beta   90.00
_cell.angle_gamma   90.00
#
_symmetry.space_group_name_H-M   'P 1'
#
loop_
_entity.id
_entity.type
_entity.pdbx_description
1 polymer ?
#
loop_
_entity_poly.entity_id
_entity_poly.type
_entity_poly.pdbx_seq_one_letter_code
_entity_poly.pdbx_strand_id
1 'polypeptide(L)'
;MQTGLISFAAFFLGGGLMSYWWTPHYTNTTYVLSHNITQSSIVMENVTQKLLQCQANLTAIKQDFNNVQENFVYFKKEVTESFTGLKSEVSNVNNGITGTIEGVKEEMKEDYLLLKRDLQILTGTKQIHDNNFNEEIKDLHHRIITSVFQQEEVEIKPFLLEKTDPDGKDIPRCQFIFVFVDFNKTNVILENPGDKRLVTVQACMKMIADVFVIYTRDRDSSHLGDGTLYNKDLSAFTGHFLLKELTAKNRGLSVNDTFTQYQKSHIRKIVLEK
;
A
#
# COMPACT_ATOMS: atom_id res chain seq x y z
N MET A 1 33.54 -0.31 -83.11
CA MET A 1 33.10 -0.58 -84.50
C MET A 1 34.32 -1.01 -85.30
N GLN A 2 34.43 -2.27 -85.68
CA GLN A 2 35.37 -2.70 -86.72
C GLN A 2 34.68 -3.75 -87.58
N THR A 3 34.00 -3.25 -88.60
CA THR A 3 33.48 -3.98 -89.75
C THR A 3 34.65 -4.43 -90.61
N GLY A 4 34.86 -5.74 -90.72
CA GLY A 4 35.82 -6.33 -91.65
C GLY A 4 35.26 -6.27 -93.08
N LEU A 5 35.66 -5.23 -93.83
CA LEU A 5 35.48 -5.12 -95.28
C LEU A 5 36.50 -6.03 -95.97
N ILE A 6 36.02 -7.04 -96.71
CA ILE A 6 36.84 -7.83 -97.61
C ILE A 6 36.80 -7.15 -98.98
N SER A 7 37.92 -6.55 -99.38
CA SER A 7 38.11 -5.92 -100.68
C SER A 7 38.11 -6.94 -101.83
N PHE A 8 37.32 -6.67 -102.87
CA PHE A 8 37.44 -7.31 -104.18
C PHE A 8 38.51 -6.57 -105.00
N ALA A 9 39.59 -7.25 -105.36
CA ALA A 9 40.58 -6.73 -106.30
C ALA A 9 40.15 -7.05 -107.73
N ALA A 10 39.97 -6.02 -108.55
CA ALA A 10 39.78 -6.14 -109.99
C ALA A 10 41.14 -6.22 -110.70
N PHE A 11 41.40 -7.30 -111.42
CA PHE A 11 42.50 -7.40 -112.37
C PHE A 11 41.90 -7.34 -113.79
N PHE A 12 42.17 -6.26 -114.51
CA PHE A 12 41.97 -6.15 -115.95
C PHE A 12 43.32 -6.23 -116.64
N LEU A 13 43.54 -7.24 -117.47
CA LEU A 13 44.40 -7.16 -118.66
C LEU A 13 43.80 -8.09 -119.73
N GLY A 14 43.76 -7.58 -120.95
CA GLY A 14 42.83 -7.98 -121.99
C GLY A 14 43.25 -9.16 -122.87
N GLY A 15 42.26 -9.59 -123.66
CA GLY A 15 42.45 -10.21 -124.97
C GLY A 15 42.09 -11.69 -125.04
N GLY A 16 40.98 -12.00 -125.71
CA GLY A 16 40.75 -13.31 -126.35
C GLY A 16 39.53 -14.06 -125.85
N LEU A 17 38.46 -14.04 -126.66
CA LEU A 17 37.20 -14.75 -126.48
C LEU A 17 37.39 -16.28 -126.33
N MET A 18 36.88 -16.84 -125.22
CA MET A 18 36.29 -18.19 -125.14
C MET A 18 35.39 -18.23 -123.90
N SER A 19 34.09 -18.08 -124.11
CA SER A 19 33.04 -18.12 -123.10
C SER A 19 32.83 -19.56 -122.62
N TYR A 20 33.60 -20.00 -121.63
CA TYR A 20 33.22 -21.12 -120.79
C TYR A 20 32.33 -20.60 -119.65
N TRP A 21 31.07 -21.01 -119.67
CA TRP A 21 30.17 -20.88 -118.54
C TRP A 21 30.69 -21.77 -117.41
N TRP A 22 31.58 -21.23 -116.58
CA TRP A 22 31.82 -21.79 -115.25
C TRP A 22 30.65 -21.37 -114.38
N THR A 23 29.61 -22.20 -114.29
CA THR A 23 28.69 -22.13 -113.15
C THR A 23 29.47 -22.57 -111.93
N PRO A 24 29.74 -21.69 -110.96
CA PRO A 24 30.40 -22.14 -109.76
C PRO A 24 29.39 -22.96 -108.95
N HIS A 25 29.73 -24.21 -108.66
CA HIS A 25 29.01 -25.06 -107.71
C HIS A 25 29.16 -24.48 -106.29
N TYR A 26 28.50 -23.37 -105.99
CA TYR A 26 28.31 -22.82 -104.64
C TYR A 26 26.91 -23.14 -104.15
N THR A 27 26.58 -24.40 -103.89
CA THR A 27 25.21 -24.72 -103.45
C THR A 27 25.10 -25.60 -102.22
N ASN A 28 26.20 -26.04 -101.59
CA ASN A 28 26.10 -26.90 -100.40
C ASN A 28 26.65 -26.28 -99.11
N THR A 29 27.79 -25.59 -99.15
CA THR A 29 28.42 -25.02 -97.95
C THR A 29 27.74 -23.75 -97.42
N THR A 30 27.28 -22.86 -98.30
CA THR A 30 26.57 -21.62 -97.94
C THR A 30 25.19 -21.90 -97.32
N TYR A 31 24.49 -22.94 -97.77
CA TYR A 31 23.18 -23.32 -97.22
C TYR A 31 23.30 -23.98 -95.85
N VAL A 32 24.31 -24.82 -95.63
CA VAL A 32 24.60 -25.41 -94.32
C VAL A 32 25.03 -24.35 -93.31
N LEU A 33 25.84 -23.37 -93.73
CA LEU A 33 26.23 -22.23 -92.90
C LEU A 33 25.04 -21.35 -92.52
N SER A 34 24.17 -20.99 -93.48
CA SER A 34 22.99 -20.18 -93.18
C SER A 34 22.03 -20.92 -92.25
N HIS A 35 21.77 -22.21 -92.48
CA HIS A 35 20.92 -23.02 -91.62
C HIS A 35 21.46 -23.15 -90.18
N ASN A 36 22.77 -23.36 -90.01
CA ASN A 36 23.40 -23.42 -88.69
C ASN A 36 23.37 -22.08 -87.94
N ILE A 37 23.52 -20.97 -88.66
CA ILE A 37 23.40 -19.62 -88.09
C ILE A 37 21.95 -19.38 -87.63
N THR A 38 20.95 -19.75 -88.44
CA THR A 38 19.53 -19.60 -88.09
C THR A 38 19.16 -20.48 -86.88
N GLN A 39 19.57 -21.75 -86.87
CA GLN A 39 19.37 -22.66 -85.73
C GLN A 39 20.01 -22.10 -84.45
N SER A 40 21.24 -21.60 -84.53
CA SER A 40 21.93 -20.99 -83.38
C SER A 40 21.24 -19.72 -82.89
N SER A 41 20.72 -18.90 -83.80
CA SER A 41 19.94 -17.69 -83.44
C SER A 41 18.67 -18.05 -82.67
N ILE A 42 17.93 -19.07 -83.12
CA ILE A 42 16.70 -19.54 -82.44
C ILE A 42 17.02 -20.06 -81.03
N VAL A 43 18.11 -20.84 -80.89
CA VAL A 43 18.55 -21.34 -79.58
C VAL A 43 18.95 -20.18 -78.67
N MET A 44 19.71 -19.21 -79.18
CA MET A 44 20.16 -18.05 -78.41
C MET A 44 18.98 -17.16 -77.96
N GLU A 45 17.97 -16.99 -78.81
CA GLU A 45 16.74 -16.26 -78.48
C GLU A 45 15.93 -16.98 -77.40
N ASN A 46 15.79 -18.31 -77.47
CA ASN A 46 15.15 -19.12 -76.44
C ASN A 46 15.89 -19.01 -75.09
N VAL A 47 17.23 -19.10 -75.11
CA VAL A 47 18.06 -18.91 -73.91
C VAL A 47 17.86 -17.51 -73.33
N THR A 48 17.85 -16.47 -74.18
CA THR A 48 17.66 -15.08 -73.75
C THR A 48 16.30 -14.89 -73.08
N GLN A 49 15.23 -15.43 -73.66
CA GLN A 49 13.88 -15.38 -73.09
C GLN A 49 13.81 -16.09 -71.73
N LYS A 50 14.40 -17.28 -71.60
CA LYS A 50 14.47 -18.00 -70.32
C LYS A 50 15.26 -17.22 -69.27
N LEU A 51 16.33 -16.53 -69.67
CA LEU A 51 17.17 -15.73 -68.78
C LEU A 51 16.41 -14.50 -68.27
N LEU A 52 15.67 -13.82 -69.15
CA LEU A 52 14.76 -12.72 -68.80
C LEU A 52 13.65 -13.19 -67.85
N GLN A 53 13.06 -14.37 -68.11
CA GLN A 53 12.04 -14.94 -67.23
C GLN A 53 12.60 -15.31 -65.85
N CYS A 54 13.79 -15.91 -65.80
CA CYS A 54 14.50 -16.15 -64.54
C CYS A 54 14.76 -14.86 -63.77
N GLN A 55 15.19 -13.79 -64.45
CA GLN A 55 15.45 -12.49 -63.82
C GLN A 55 14.17 -11.87 -63.23
N ALA A 56 13.05 -11.96 -63.95
CA ALA A 56 11.75 -11.51 -63.46
C ALA A 56 11.30 -12.30 -62.22
N ASN A 57 11.41 -13.64 -62.26
CA ASN A 57 11.08 -14.50 -61.13
C ASN A 57 11.94 -14.19 -59.90
N LEU A 58 13.25 -13.95 -60.10
CA LEU A 58 14.17 -13.66 -59.01
C LEU A 58 13.87 -12.30 -58.35
N THR A 59 13.37 -11.35 -59.14
CA THR A 59 12.91 -10.05 -58.64
C THR A 59 11.61 -10.17 -57.86
N ALA A 60 10.66 -10.99 -58.33
CA ALA A 60 9.43 -11.29 -57.60
C ALA A 60 9.71 -11.97 -56.25
N ILE A 61 10.58 -12.99 -56.24
CA ILE A 61 11.00 -13.67 -54.99
C ILE A 61 11.64 -12.69 -54.01
N LYS A 62 12.47 -11.75 -54.51
CA LYS A 62 13.10 -10.73 -53.67
C LYS A 62 12.06 -9.80 -53.05
N GLN A 63 11.04 -9.41 -53.80
CA GLN A 63 9.93 -8.59 -53.30
C GLN A 63 9.14 -9.34 -52.23
N ASP A 64 8.80 -10.61 -52.47
CA ASP A 64 8.08 -11.45 -51.51
C ASP A 64 8.87 -11.63 -50.22
N PHE A 65 10.18 -11.82 -50.32
CA PHE A 65 11.06 -11.92 -49.16
C PHE A 65 11.07 -10.63 -48.33
N ASN A 66 11.14 -9.47 -48.98
CA ASN A 66 11.06 -8.18 -48.29
C ASN A 66 9.71 -8.00 -47.57
N ASN A 67 8.60 -8.34 -48.23
CA ASN A 67 7.27 -8.28 -47.62
C ASN A 67 7.17 -9.19 -46.38
N VAL A 68 7.73 -10.40 -46.45
CA VAL A 68 7.77 -11.33 -45.31
C VAL A 68 8.62 -10.76 -44.16
N GLN A 69 9.76 -10.12 -44.47
CA GLN A 69 10.58 -9.47 -43.44
C GLN A 69 9.84 -8.31 -42.75
N GLU A 70 9.14 -7.47 -43.50
CA GLU A 70 8.33 -6.37 -42.94
C GLU A 70 7.21 -6.91 -42.04
N ASN A 71 6.49 -7.94 -42.50
CA ASN A 71 5.46 -8.61 -41.70
C ASN A 71 6.03 -9.20 -40.41
N PHE A 72 7.23 -9.78 -40.46
CA PHE A 72 7.88 -10.32 -39.26
C PHE A 72 8.26 -9.22 -38.26
N VAL A 73 8.71 -8.06 -38.75
CA VAL A 73 8.99 -6.89 -37.90
C VAL A 73 7.72 -6.38 -37.24
N TYR A 74 6.62 -6.27 -37.99
CA TYR A 74 5.33 -5.85 -37.46
C TYR A 74 4.81 -6.85 -36.41
N PHE A 75 4.82 -8.14 -36.72
CA PHE A 75 4.40 -9.20 -35.80
C PHE A 75 5.23 -9.17 -34.50
N LYS A 76 6.55 -9.01 -34.60
CA LYS A 76 7.42 -8.91 -33.43
C LYS A 76 7.05 -7.71 -32.56
N LYS A 77 6.71 -6.56 -33.16
CA LYS A 77 6.27 -5.37 -32.44
C LYS A 77 4.94 -5.62 -31.71
N GLU A 78 3.95 -6.17 -32.41
CA GLU A 78 2.63 -6.48 -31.85
C GLU A 78 2.70 -7.46 -30.67
N VAL A 79 3.52 -8.52 -30.79
CA VAL A 79 3.77 -9.47 -29.69
C VAL A 79 4.45 -8.79 -28.51
N THR A 80 5.41 -7.90 -28.76
CA THR A 80 6.13 -7.18 -27.69
C THR A 80 5.20 -6.23 -26.95
N GLU A 81 4.36 -5.48 -27.66
CA GLU A 81 3.36 -4.58 -27.08
C GLU A 81 2.33 -5.36 -26.24
N SER A 82 1.82 -6.47 -26.77
CA SER A 82 0.89 -7.35 -26.05
C SER A 82 1.50 -7.92 -24.76
N PHE A 83 2.75 -8.39 -24.82
CA PHE A 83 3.44 -8.91 -23.64
C PHE A 83 3.68 -7.82 -22.58
N THR A 84 3.97 -6.60 -23.03
CA THR A 84 4.16 -5.45 -22.13
C THR A 84 2.84 -5.05 -21.45
N GLY A 85 1.73 -5.06 -22.20
CA GLY A 85 0.38 -4.84 -21.68
C GLY A 85 0.01 -5.86 -20.60
N LEU A 86 0.16 -7.16 -20.90
CA LEU A 86 -0.10 -8.24 -19.94
C LEU A 86 0.74 -8.10 -18.66
N LYS A 87 2.02 -7.74 -18.78
CA LYS A 87 2.89 -7.52 -17.61
C LYS A 87 2.37 -6.39 -16.72
N SER A 88 1.85 -5.31 -17.31
CA SER A 88 1.24 -4.21 -16.56
C SER A 88 -0.05 -4.64 -15.85
N GLU A 89 -0.92 -5.40 -16.53
CA GLU A 89 -2.16 -5.90 -15.93
C GLU A 89 -1.90 -6.83 -14.75
N VAL A 90 -0.97 -7.77 -14.89
CA VAL A 90 -0.57 -8.68 -13.79
C VAL A 90 -0.04 -7.88 -12.60
N SER A 91 0.75 -6.83 -12.85
CA SER A 91 1.26 -5.97 -11.77
C SER A 91 0.13 -5.24 -11.05
N ASN A 92 -0.87 -4.73 -11.77
CA ASN A 92 -2.01 -4.03 -11.20
C ASN A 92 -2.86 -4.96 -10.33
N VAL A 93 -3.13 -6.18 -10.82
CA VAL A 93 -3.86 -7.20 -10.07
C VAL A 93 -3.11 -7.57 -8.78
N ASN A 94 -1.79 -7.76 -8.87
CA ASN A 94 -0.98 -8.10 -7.70
C ASN A 94 -1.01 -7.00 -6.62
N ASN A 95 -0.93 -5.73 -7.04
CA ASN A 95 -1.03 -4.60 -6.11
C ASN A 95 -2.42 -4.53 -5.46
N GLY A 96 -3.50 -4.77 -6.21
CA GLY A 96 -4.86 -4.80 -5.68
C GLY A 96 -5.09 -5.93 -4.67
N ILE A 97 -4.56 -7.12 -4.95
CA ILE A 97 -4.61 -8.27 -4.02
C ILE A 97 -3.86 -7.94 -2.73
N THR A 98 -2.66 -7.37 -2.85
CA THR A 98 -1.82 -7.01 -1.69
C THR A 98 -2.55 -6.01 -0.77
N GLY A 99 -3.12 -4.94 -1.33
CA GLY A 99 -3.88 -3.96 -0.55
C GLY A 99 -5.12 -4.56 0.14
N THR A 100 -5.80 -5.51 -0.53
CA THR A 100 -6.94 -6.22 0.07
C THR A 100 -6.51 -7.08 1.25
N ILE A 101 -5.40 -7.81 1.12
CA ILE A 101 -4.84 -8.63 2.21
C ILE A 101 -4.45 -7.77 3.42
N GLU A 102 -3.84 -6.60 3.18
CA GLU A 102 -3.49 -5.67 4.25
C GLU A 102 -4.74 -5.11 4.95
N GLY A 103 -5.78 -4.76 4.21
CA GLY A 103 -7.07 -4.33 4.77
C GLY A 103 -7.69 -5.39 5.69
N VAL A 104 -7.77 -6.64 5.22
CA VAL A 104 -8.29 -7.76 6.03
C VAL A 104 -7.46 -8.01 7.28
N LYS A 105 -6.12 -7.88 7.21
CA LYS A 105 -5.25 -8.04 8.37
C LYS A 105 -5.50 -6.99 9.45
N GLU A 106 -5.70 -5.74 9.08
CA GLU A 106 -6.00 -4.69 10.05
C GLU A 106 -7.39 -4.86 10.65
N GLU A 107 -8.40 -5.23 9.85
CA GLU A 107 -9.75 -5.53 10.35
C GLU A 107 -9.73 -6.69 11.37
N MET A 108 -9.08 -7.81 11.03
CA MET A 108 -8.94 -8.95 11.95
C MET A 108 -8.20 -8.60 13.24
N LYS A 109 -7.26 -7.65 13.19
CA LYS A 109 -6.50 -7.18 14.35
C LYS A 109 -7.36 -6.31 15.26
N GLU A 110 -8.22 -5.45 14.69
CA GLU A 110 -9.22 -4.71 15.45
C GLU A 110 -10.22 -5.66 16.12
N ASP A 111 -10.74 -6.64 15.38
CA ASP A 111 -11.64 -7.68 15.91
C ASP A 111 -10.99 -8.50 17.02
N TYR A 112 -9.72 -8.89 16.86
CA TYR A 112 -8.97 -9.59 17.91
C TYR A 112 -8.82 -8.74 19.18
N LEU A 113 -8.61 -7.43 19.04
CA LEU A 113 -8.53 -6.51 20.19
C LEU A 113 -9.88 -6.36 20.89
N LEU A 114 -10.98 -6.31 20.12
CA LEU A 114 -12.35 -6.30 20.67
C LEU A 114 -12.69 -7.62 21.36
N LEU A 115 -12.33 -8.75 20.76
CA LEU A 115 -12.55 -10.07 21.37
C LEU A 115 -11.71 -10.23 22.65
N LYS A 116 -10.47 -9.73 22.65
CA LYS A 116 -9.62 -9.70 23.86
C LYS A 116 -10.20 -8.78 24.94
N ARG A 117 -10.81 -7.64 24.57
CA ARG A 117 -11.56 -6.76 25.48
C ARG A 117 -12.71 -7.51 26.13
N ASP A 118 -13.54 -8.17 25.32
CA ASP A 118 -14.72 -8.88 25.81
C ASP A 118 -14.34 -10.08 26.66
N LEU A 119 -13.29 -10.82 26.29
CA LEU A 119 -12.72 -11.89 27.11
C LEU A 119 -12.16 -11.38 28.44
N GLN A 120 -11.43 -10.25 28.46
CA GLN A 120 -10.92 -9.67 29.72
C GLN A 120 -12.05 -9.22 30.66
N ILE A 121 -13.16 -8.72 30.10
CA ILE A 121 -14.38 -8.40 30.86
C ILE A 121 -15.03 -9.69 31.40
N LEU A 122 -15.06 -10.77 30.61
CA LEU A 122 -15.68 -12.04 30.95
C LEU A 122 -14.85 -12.92 31.92
N THR A 123 -13.52 -12.90 31.83
CA THR A 123 -12.64 -13.79 32.62
C THR A 123 -12.29 -13.28 34.01
N GLY A 124 -12.85 -12.14 34.44
CA GLY A 124 -12.97 -11.80 35.85
C GLY A 124 -11.66 -11.70 36.64
N THR A 125 -11.08 -10.50 36.67
CA THR A 125 -10.86 -9.82 37.96
C THR A 125 -11.22 -8.36 37.76
N LYS A 126 -12.06 -7.80 38.65
CA LYS A 126 -12.36 -6.36 38.70
C LYS A 126 -11.07 -5.62 39.05
N GLN A 127 -10.18 -5.42 38.08
CA GLN A 127 -8.87 -4.79 38.32
C GLN A 127 -9.08 -3.29 38.45
N ILE A 128 -8.81 -2.79 39.65
CA ILE A 128 -8.85 -1.37 39.97
C ILE A 128 -7.41 -0.86 39.98
N HIS A 129 -7.10 0.13 39.15
CA HIS A 129 -5.81 0.81 39.22
C HIS A 129 -5.91 2.15 39.94
N ASP A 130 -5.07 2.32 40.96
CA ASP A 130 -4.89 3.56 41.72
C ASP A 130 -3.64 4.27 41.20
N ASN A 131 -3.88 5.31 40.40
CA ASN A 131 -2.86 6.11 39.72
C ASN A 131 -2.35 7.21 40.64
N ASN A 132 -1.11 7.04 41.10
CA ASN A 132 -0.44 7.92 42.05
C ASN A 132 0.59 8.83 41.35
N PHE A 133 0.62 10.11 41.73
CA PHE A 133 1.64 11.07 41.27
C PHE A 133 2.74 11.33 42.30
N ASN A 134 2.58 10.83 43.53
CA ASN A 134 3.54 10.98 44.61
C ASN A 134 3.73 9.65 45.36
N GLU A 135 4.97 9.17 45.39
CA GLU A 135 5.34 7.90 46.03
C GLU A 135 5.14 7.94 47.55
N GLU A 136 5.36 9.09 48.20
CA GLU A 136 5.20 9.27 49.65
C GLU A 136 3.74 9.16 50.12
N ILE A 137 2.78 9.34 49.20
CA ILE A 137 1.34 9.42 49.50
C ILE A 137 0.59 8.21 48.90
N LYS A 138 1.29 7.34 48.16
CA LYS A 138 0.73 6.13 47.55
C LYS A 138 0.01 5.23 48.54
N ASP A 139 0.55 5.06 49.74
CA ASP A 139 -0.07 4.25 50.80
C ASP A 139 -1.38 4.87 51.30
N LEU A 140 -1.48 6.21 51.32
CA LEU A 140 -2.72 6.91 51.69
C LEU A 140 -3.79 6.65 50.62
N HIS A 141 -3.47 6.82 49.34
CA HIS A 141 -4.42 6.60 48.24
C HIS A 141 -4.87 5.14 48.17
N HIS A 142 -3.93 4.21 48.28
CA HIS A 142 -4.23 2.79 48.30
C HIS A 142 -5.13 2.43 49.48
N ARG A 143 -4.87 2.99 50.68
CA ARG A 143 -5.73 2.82 51.85
C ARG A 143 -7.13 3.40 51.64
N ILE A 144 -7.23 4.59 51.04
CA ILE A 144 -8.51 5.25 50.76
C ILE A 144 -9.38 4.35 49.85
N ILE A 145 -8.83 3.87 48.73
CA ILE A 145 -9.61 3.03 47.80
C ILE A 145 -9.90 1.64 48.36
N THR A 146 -8.93 1.02 49.04
CA THR A 146 -9.13 -0.29 49.68
C THR A 146 -10.20 -0.22 50.78
N SER A 147 -10.36 0.94 51.45
CA SER A 147 -11.45 1.16 52.42
C SER A 147 -12.86 1.06 51.83
N VAL A 148 -12.99 1.20 50.51
CA VAL A 148 -14.25 1.01 49.78
C VAL A 148 -14.54 -0.48 49.61
N PHE A 149 -13.54 -1.32 49.35
CA PHE A 149 -13.74 -2.72 48.94
C PHE A 149 -13.34 -3.75 50.00
N GLN A 150 -13.19 -3.37 51.27
CA GLN A 150 -12.74 -4.25 52.36
C GLN A 150 -13.46 -5.60 52.52
N GLN A 151 -14.68 -5.73 51.98
CA GLN A 151 -15.52 -6.93 52.10
C GLN A 151 -15.76 -7.63 50.76
N GLU A 152 -15.09 -7.20 49.69
CA GLU A 152 -15.32 -7.65 48.31
C GLU A 152 -14.03 -8.27 47.74
N GLU A 153 -14.15 -9.32 46.93
CA GLU A 153 -13.02 -9.89 46.18
C GLU A 153 -12.70 -9.03 44.95
N VAL A 154 -12.12 -7.85 45.19
CA VAL A 154 -11.70 -6.90 44.16
C VAL A 154 -10.19 -6.74 44.20
N GLU A 155 -9.53 -7.03 43.07
CA GLU A 155 -8.08 -6.89 42.94
C GLU A 155 -7.70 -5.43 42.67
N ILE A 156 -7.19 -4.74 43.70
CA ILE A 156 -6.73 -3.35 43.58
C ILE A 156 -5.22 -3.34 43.38
N LYS A 157 -4.77 -2.88 42.21
CA LYS A 157 -3.34 -2.78 41.85
C LYS A 157 -2.90 -1.33 41.87
N PRO A 158 -2.09 -0.90 42.85
CA PRO A 158 -1.56 0.45 42.86
C PRO A 158 -0.58 0.63 41.69
N PHE A 159 -0.71 1.73 40.95
CA PHE A 159 0.14 2.07 39.82
C PHE A 159 0.72 3.47 40.02
N LEU A 160 2.05 3.57 40.08
CA LEU A 160 2.73 4.86 40.22
C LEU A 160 3.04 5.40 38.82
N LEU A 161 2.58 6.60 38.51
CA LEU A 161 2.85 7.26 37.24
C LEU A 161 4.17 8.03 37.31
N GLU A 162 5.26 7.38 36.94
CA GLU A 162 6.59 8.02 36.89
C GLU A 162 6.82 8.81 35.59
N LYS A 163 6.28 8.31 34.47
CA LYS A 163 6.33 8.93 33.14
C LYS A 163 4.96 8.83 32.48
N THR A 164 4.49 9.92 31.88
CA THR A 164 3.23 9.95 31.14
C THR A 164 3.56 10.09 29.66
N ASP A 165 3.47 9.00 28.89
CA ASP A 165 3.34 9.08 27.43
C ASP A 165 1.95 9.72 27.15
N PRO A 166 1.85 10.78 26.32
CA PRO A 166 0.56 11.36 25.91
C PRO A 166 -0.40 10.34 25.28
N ASP A 167 0.11 9.22 24.78
CA ASP A 167 -0.68 8.12 24.25
C ASP A 167 -1.16 7.12 25.32
N GLY A 168 -0.77 7.29 26.59
CA GLY A 168 -1.16 6.42 27.70
C GLY A 168 -0.63 4.98 27.60
N LYS A 169 0.41 4.73 26.80
CA LYS A 169 0.93 3.37 26.54
C LYS A 169 1.39 2.64 27.80
N ASP A 170 1.88 3.40 28.77
CA ASP A 170 2.39 2.89 30.04
C ASP A 170 1.26 2.63 31.06
N ILE A 171 0.04 3.14 30.82
CA ILE A 171 -1.08 2.96 31.74
C ILE A 171 -1.69 1.57 31.53
N PRO A 172 -1.80 0.74 32.58
CA PRO A 172 -2.39 -0.58 32.46
C PRO A 172 -3.89 -0.49 32.08
N ARG A 173 -4.30 -1.34 31.15
CA ARG A 173 -5.69 -1.42 30.68
C ARG A 173 -6.56 -2.10 31.74
N CYS A 174 -7.55 -1.38 32.24
CA CYS A 174 -8.50 -1.88 33.24
C CYS A 174 -9.89 -1.25 33.08
N GLN A 175 -10.88 -1.81 33.78
CA GLN A 175 -12.28 -1.38 33.71
C GLN A 175 -12.52 -0.06 34.47
N PHE A 176 -11.88 0.10 35.62
CA PHE A 176 -12.03 1.26 36.49
C PHE A 176 -10.66 1.84 36.85
N ILE A 177 -10.47 3.14 36.57
CA ILE A 177 -9.25 3.86 36.92
C ILE A 177 -9.60 4.92 37.95
N PHE A 178 -8.88 4.91 39.08
CA PHE A 178 -8.99 5.95 40.10
C PHE A 178 -7.72 6.80 40.03
N VAL A 179 -7.89 8.06 39.65
CA VAL A 179 -6.81 9.04 39.56
C VAL A 179 -6.87 9.92 40.80
N PHE A 180 -5.86 9.77 41.65
CA PHE A 180 -5.74 10.55 42.88
C PHE A 180 -4.95 11.83 42.63
N VAL A 181 -5.51 12.95 43.07
CA VAL A 181 -4.92 14.28 42.94
C VAL A 181 -4.78 14.88 44.32
N ASP A 182 -3.54 15.14 44.73
CA ASP A 182 -3.24 15.70 46.05
C ASP A 182 -3.65 17.17 46.19
N PHE A 183 -4.04 17.54 47.41
CA PHE A 183 -4.28 18.92 47.80
C PHE A 183 -3.11 19.85 47.45
N ASN A 184 -3.45 21.04 46.95
CA ASN A 184 -2.52 22.13 46.73
C ASN A 184 -3.12 23.45 47.26
N LYS A 185 -2.24 24.38 47.64
CA LYS A 185 -2.66 25.68 48.22
C LYS A 185 -3.51 26.54 47.27
N THR A 186 -3.52 26.20 45.98
CA THR A 186 -4.24 26.90 44.91
C THR A 186 -5.56 26.23 44.52
N ASN A 187 -5.92 25.08 45.14
CA ASN A 187 -7.11 24.28 44.83
C ASN A 187 -7.26 23.91 43.34
N VAL A 188 -6.13 23.73 42.65
CA VAL A 188 -6.10 23.34 41.22
C VAL A 188 -5.98 21.82 41.12
N ILE A 189 -6.99 21.18 40.55
CA ILE A 189 -7.08 19.71 40.50
C ILE A 189 -6.43 19.16 39.21
N LEU A 190 -6.78 19.73 38.06
CA LEU A 190 -6.17 19.44 36.77
C LEU A 190 -5.71 20.80 36.21
N GLU A 191 -4.41 21.04 36.12
CA GLU A 191 -3.89 22.34 35.70
C GLU A 191 -4.09 22.59 34.18
N ASN A 192 -3.49 23.67 33.69
CA ASN A 192 -3.47 24.10 32.29
C ASN A 192 -2.95 23.03 31.31
N PRO A 193 -3.26 23.17 30.00
CA PRO A 193 -2.77 22.26 28.96
C PRO A 193 -1.24 22.05 29.05
N GLY A 194 -0.84 20.79 29.21
CA GLY A 194 0.56 20.37 29.40
C GLY A 194 0.86 19.76 30.77
N ASP A 195 -0.05 19.88 31.74
CA ASP A 195 0.06 19.19 33.02
C ASP A 195 -0.07 17.67 32.84
N LYS A 196 0.87 16.94 33.45
CA LYS A 196 0.90 15.47 33.46
C LYS A 196 -0.40 14.88 33.99
N ARG A 197 -1.05 15.54 34.95
CA ARG A 197 -2.34 15.09 35.52
C ARG A 197 -3.44 15.14 34.48
N LEU A 198 -3.57 16.27 33.79
CA LEU A 198 -4.56 16.45 32.73
C LEU A 198 -4.34 15.47 31.57
N VAL A 199 -3.09 15.34 31.11
CA VAL A 199 -2.72 14.41 30.03
C VAL A 199 -3.03 12.97 30.41
N THR A 200 -2.73 12.57 31.66
CA THR A 200 -3.05 11.23 32.17
C THR A 200 -4.55 10.98 32.14
N VAL A 201 -5.36 11.89 32.70
CA VAL A 201 -6.82 11.69 32.74
C VAL A 201 -7.40 11.62 31.32
N GLN A 202 -6.91 12.46 30.40
CA GLN A 202 -7.31 12.40 28.99
C GLN A 202 -6.93 11.08 28.33
N ALA A 203 -5.73 10.57 28.59
CA ALA A 203 -5.29 9.27 28.09
C ALA A 203 -6.18 8.15 28.64
N CYS A 204 -6.46 8.14 29.94
CA CYS A 204 -7.36 7.17 30.58
C CYS A 204 -8.77 7.20 29.98
N MET A 205 -9.32 8.39 29.72
CA MET A 205 -10.64 8.53 29.11
C MET A 205 -10.67 8.02 27.66
N LYS A 206 -9.59 8.20 26.89
CA LYS A 206 -9.45 7.63 25.54
C LYS A 206 -9.39 6.10 25.54
N MET A 207 -8.97 5.48 26.65
CA MET A 207 -8.87 4.03 26.79
C MET A 207 -10.23 3.34 27.10
N ILE A 208 -11.35 4.07 27.06
CA ILE A 208 -12.72 3.56 27.35
C ILE A 208 -12.87 3.06 28.81
N ALA A 209 -11.88 3.32 29.68
CA ALA A 209 -11.99 3.03 31.10
C ALA A 209 -13.00 3.97 31.77
N ASP A 210 -13.69 3.50 32.82
CA ASP A 210 -14.55 4.34 33.64
C ASP A 210 -13.67 5.04 34.69
N VAL A 211 -13.34 6.31 34.41
CA VAL A 211 -12.34 7.07 35.17
C VAL A 211 -13.00 7.85 36.31
N PHE A 212 -12.47 7.68 37.51
CA PHE A 212 -12.77 8.50 38.70
C PHE A 212 -11.61 9.45 38.98
N VAL A 213 -11.92 10.71 39.25
CA VAL A 213 -10.92 11.69 39.73
C VAL A 213 -11.23 12.01 41.18
N ILE A 214 -10.25 11.79 42.06
CA ILE A 214 -10.38 11.96 43.51
C ILE A 214 -9.39 13.01 43.97
N TYR A 215 -9.90 14.14 44.46
CA TYR A 215 -9.10 15.17 45.11
C TYR A 215 -8.92 14.84 46.59
N THR A 216 -7.69 14.65 47.06
CA THR A 216 -7.40 14.19 48.44
C THR A 216 -6.91 15.33 49.34
N ARG A 217 -7.03 15.13 50.66
CA ARG A 217 -6.68 16.09 51.72
C ARG A 217 -7.43 17.42 51.68
N ASP A 218 -8.62 17.43 51.07
CA ASP A 218 -9.54 18.55 51.19
C ASP A 218 -10.22 18.52 52.56
N ARG A 219 -9.85 19.46 53.44
CA ARG A 219 -10.31 19.48 54.83
C ARG A 219 -11.84 19.58 54.93
N ASP A 220 -12.43 20.38 54.06
CA ASP A 220 -13.87 20.64 54.02
C ASP A 220 -14.65 19.42 53.50
N SER A 221 -13.96 18.48 52.84
CA SER A 221 -14.55 17.20 52.45
C SER A 221 -14.74 16.21 53.62
N SER A 222 -14.31 16.54 54.84
CA SER A 222 -14.55 15.69 56.03
C SER A 222 -16.02 15.70 56.47
N HIS A 223 -16.77 16.75 56.11
CA HIS A 223 -18.16 16.98 56.52
C HIS A 223 -19.08 17.22 55.33
N LEU A 224 -18.85 16.50 54.23
CA LEU A 224 -19.74 16.55 53.06
C LEU A 224 -21.17 16.18 53.48
N GLY A 225 -22.14 17.00 53.07
CA GLY A 225 -23.55 16.75 53.33
C GLY A 225 -24.05 15.48 52.61
N ASP A 226 -25.10 14.88 53.14
CA ASP A 226 -25.72 13.69 52.56
C ASP A 226 -26.04 13.91 51.07
N GLY A 227 -25.64 12.95 50.23
CA GLY A 227 -25.87 13.01 48.78
C GLY A 227 -24.79 13.73 47.97
N THR A 228 -23.76 14.31 48.59
CA THR A 228 -22.69 15.02 47.87
C THR A 228 -21.42 14.16 47.72
N LEU A 229 -20.81 14.21 46.53
CA LEU A 229 -19.60 13.45 46.19
C LEU A 229 -18.32 14.29 46.30
N TYR A 230 -18.45 15.62 46.27
CA TYR A 230 -17.33 16.55 46.33
C TYR A 230 -17.75 17.84 47.04
N ASN A 231 -16.77 18.60 47.50
CA ASN A 231 -16.94 19.90 48.14
C ASN A 231 -17.35 20.95 47.11
N LYS A 232 -18.53 21.58 47.32
CA LYS A 232 -19.10 22.57 46.38
C LYS A 232 -18.30 23.87 46.31
N ASP A 233 -17.47 24.16 47.31
CA ASP A 233 -16.62 25.35 47.33
C ASP A 233 -15.40 25.22 46.40
N LEU A 234 -15.12 24.00 45.90
CA LEU A 234 -14.10 23.75 44.90
C LEU A 234 -14.61 24.13 43.49
N SER A 235 -14.30 25.37 43.08
CA SER A 235 -14.64 25.90 41.75
C SER A 235 -14.05 25.09 40.59
N ALA A 236 -13.02 24.28 40.82
CA ALA A 236 -12.42 23.41 39.81
C ALA A 236 -13.42 22.37 39.26
N PHE A 237 -14.30 21.81 40.09
CA PHE A 237 -15.29 20.82 39.67
C PHE A 237 -16.38 21.40 38.76
N THR A 238 -16.63 22.70 38.85
CA THR A 238 -17.64 23.39 38.04
C THR A 238 -17.02 24.14 36.86
N GLY A 239 -15.79 24.62 37.00
CA GLY A 239 -15.09 25.46 36.01
C GLY A 239 -14.23 24.70 35.01
N HIS A 240 -13.62 23.56 35.37
CA HIS A 240 -12.74 22.83 34.45
C HIS A 240 -13.54 21.90 33.53
N PHE A 241 -13.35 22.01 32.21
CA PHE A 241 -14.13 21.28 31.20
C PHE A 241 -14.18 19.77 31.46
N LEU A 242 -13.03 19.16 31.74
CA LEU A 242 -12.92 17.71 31.97
C LEU A 242 -13.56 17.28 33.31
N LEU A 243 -13.32 18.03 34.39
CA LEU A 243 -13.91 17.71 35.69
C LEU A 243 -15.42 17.92 35.67
N LYS A 244 -15.90 18.93 34.94
CA LYS A 244 -17.33 19.14 34.72
C LYS A 244 -17.98 17.94 34.03
N GLU A 245 -17.32 17.37 33.02
CA GLU A 245 -17.79 16.16 32.34
C GLU A 245 -17.82 14.95 33.27
N LEU A 246 -16.72 14.71 34.02
CA LEU A 246 -16.65 13.61 34.99
C LEU A 246 -17.67 13.79 36.13
N THR A 247 -17.89 15.02 36.59
CA THR A 247 -18.87 15.35 37.62
C THR A 247 -20.29 15.11 37.14
N ALA A 248 -20.61 15.47 35.89
CA ALA A 248 -21.90 15.14 35.27
C ALA A 248 -22.14 13.62 35.21
N LYS A 249 -21.07 12.82 35.12
CA LYS A 249 -21.10 11.35 35.18
C LYS A 249 -21.02 10.80 36.63
N ASN A 250 -21.03 11.66 37.66
CA ASN A 250 -20.83 11.28 39.06
C ASN A 250 -19.50 10.54 39.30
N ARG A 251 -18.42 11.00 38.66
CA ARG A 251 -17.05 10.45 38.73
C ARG A 251 -16.02 11.41 39.33
N GLY A 252 -16.41 12.63 39.67
CA GLY A 252 -15.59 13.59 40.40
C GLY A 252 -15.86 13.50 41.90
N LEU A 253 -14.82 13.28 42.70
CA LEU A 253 -14.91 13.18 44.15
C LEU A 253 -13.86 14.04 44.83
N SER A 254 -14.18 14.53 46.03
CA SER A 254 -13.19 15.09 46.94
C SER A 254 -13.28 14.43 48.31
N VAL A 255 -12.13 14.23 48.94
CA VAL A 255 -11.98 13.55 50.22
C VAL A 255 -10.91 14.26 51.04
N ASN A 256 -11.01 14.16 52.35
CA ASN A 256 -9.90 14.48 53.22
C ASN A 256 -8.93 13.28 53.25
N ASP A 257 -9.11 12.39 54.23
CA ASP A 257 -8.28 11.18 54.39
C ASP A 257 -9.08 9.88 54.20
N THR A 258 -10.40 9.96 54.14
CA THR A 258 -11.31 8.81 53.99
C THR A 258 -12.56 9.21 53.22
N PHE A 259 -13.18 8.24 52.54
CA PHE A 259 -14.50 8.42 51.94
C PHE A 259 -15.61 8.44 52.99
N THR A 260 -16.62 9.28 52.77
CA THR A 260 -17.89 9.20 53.50
C THR A 260 -18.65 7.92 53.16
N GLN A 261 -19.59 7.51 54.02
CA GLN A 261 -20.41 6.32 53.76
C GLN A 261 -21.20 6.42 52.44
N TYR A 262 -21.67 7.62 52.12
CA TYR A 262 -22.35 7.89 50.86
C TYR A 262 -21.41 7.67 49.65
N GLN A 263 -20.19 8.24 49.69
CA GLN A 263 -19.21 8.04 48.62
C GLN A 263 -18.82 6.57 48.46
N LYS A 264 -18.61 5.84 49.56
CA LYS A 264 -18.32 4.40 49.52
C LYS A 264 -19.45 3.62 48.85
N SER A 265 -20.69 3.87 49.25
CA SER A 265 -21.88 3.21 48.69
C SER A 265 -22.04 3.53 47.21
N HIS A 266 -21.81 4.79 46.81
CA HIS A 266 -21.88 5.23 45.42
C HIS A 266 -20.83 4.54 44.54
N ILE A 267 -19.56 4.52 44.98
CA ILE A 267 -18.48 3.85 44.24
C ILE A 267 -18.77 2.34 44.14
N ARG A 268 -19.14 1.69 45.24
CA ARG A 268 -19.51 0.26 45.25
C ARG A 268 -20.61 -0.03 44.25
N LYS A 269 -21.68 0.77 44.27
CA LYS A 269 -22.80 0.61 43.34
C LYS A 269 -22.32 0.61 41.88
N ILE A 270 -21.48 1.57 41.51
CA ILE A 270 -20.99 1.70 40.14
C ILE A 270 -20.03 0.57 39.75
N VAL A 271 -19.15 0.18 40.67
CA VAL A 271 -18.06 -0.77 40.37
C VAL A 271 -18.54 -2.23 40.49
N LEU A 272 -19.52 -2.50 41.34
CA LEU A 272 -19.98 -3.86 41.63
C LEU A 272 -21.23 -4.27 40.86
N GLU A 273 -22.14 -3.33 40.57
CA GLU A 273 -23.43 -3.61 39.90
C GLU A 273 -23.41 -3.38 38.38
N LYS A 274 -22.27 -2.95 37.82
CA LYS A 274 -22.00 -2.94 36.38
C LYS A 274 -21.36 -4.25 35.93
#